data_AF-T5A6D7-F1
#
_entry.id   AF-T5A6D7-F1
#
_cell.length_a   1.000
_cell.length_b   1.000
_cell.length_c   1.000
_cell.angle_alpha   90.00
_cell.angle_beta   90.00
_cell.angle_gamma   90.00
#
_symmetry.space_group_name_H-M   'P 1'
#
loop_
_entity.id
_entity.type
_entity.pdbx_description
1 polymer ?
#
loop_
_entity_poly.entity_id
_entity_poly.type
_entity_poly.pdbx_seq_one_letter_code
_entity_poly.pdbx_strand_id
1 'polypeptide(L)'
;MKYLELVLAACVGLTVGAETTDGSYDVNATNALEVRSWPREEPFWARDEPLFKLCEGLLSGDPCVKELFQLQGSIAMFHRNCETGDLNRGLTIQVNLGPRNYPTHLFPTGPSCGRRLVGTRFVALDPPHYRPVCACVRGEIEG
;
A
#
# COMPACT_ATOMS: atom_id res chain seq x y z
N MET A 1 -3.77 -45.01 -35.83
CA MET A 1 -2.97 -44.17 -36.76
C MET A 1 -3.90 -43.67 -37.86
N LYS A 2 -4.33 -42.41 -37.78
CA LYS A 2 -5.09 -41.71 -38.81
C LYS A 2 -4.58 -40.26 -38.84
N TYR A 3 -4.57 -39.72 -40.05
CA TYR A 3 -3.64 -38.72 -40.55
C TYR A 3 -3.89 -37.29 -40.06
N LEU A 4 -2.78 -36.56 -40.03
CA LEU A 4 -2.55 -35.15 -39.81
C LEU A 4 -3.13 -34.33 -40.98
N GLU A 5 -3.96 -33.32 -40.71
CA GLU A 5 -4.34 -32.29 -41.70
C GLU A 5 -3.93 -30.93 -41.14
N LEU A 6 -2.93 -30.36 -41.81
CA LEU A 6 -2.29 -29.08 -41.58
C LEU A 6 -2.83 -28.14 -42.67
N VAL A 7 -3.52 -27.05 -42.31
CA VAL A 7 -3.89 -26.01 -43.28
C VAL A 7 -3.26 -24.69 -42.87
N LEU A 8 -2.25 -24.30 -43.64
CA LEU A 8 -1.63 -22.98 -43.71
C LEU A 8 -2.47 -22.03 -44.57
N ALA A 9 -2.13 -20.73 -44.46
CA ALA A 9 -2.38 -19.60 -45.36
C ALA A 9 -3.53 -18.67 -44.92
N ALA A 10 -3.43 -17.33 -44.99
CA ALA A 10 -2.35 -16.43 -45.40
C ALA A 10 -2.58 -15.05 -44.73
N CYS A 11 -1.49 -14.35 -44.43
CA CYS A 11 -1.50 -12.91 -44.15
C CYS A 11 -1.48 -12.14 -45.47
N VAL A 12 -2.39 -11.18 -45.68
CA VAL A 12 -2.15 -9.99 -46.52
C VAL A 12 -2.88 -8.82 -45.87
N GLY A 13 -2.15 -7.74 -45.62
CA GLY A 13 -2.67 -6.51 -45.04
C GLY A 13 -2.89 -5.38 -46.05
N LEU A 14 -3.21 -4.22 -45.46
CA LEU A 14 -3.20 -2.83 -45.94
C LEU A 14 -4.43 -2.25 -46.66
N THR A 15 -5.17 -1.45 -45.88
CA THR A 15 -5.51 -0.01 -46.04
C THR A 15 -5.75 0.55 -47.44
N VAL A 16 -6.86 1.26 -47.67
CA VAL A 16 -6.98 2.75 -47.73
C VAL A 16 -8.47 3.10 -47.67
N GLY A 17 -8.86 4.08 -46.83
CA GLY A 17 -10.20 4.66 -46.83
C GLY A 17 -10.15 6.07 -46.26
N ALA A 18 -9.73 7.03 -47.09
CA ALA A 18 -9.84 8.47 -46.85
C ALA A 18 -11.29 8.91 -47.18
N GLU A 19 -11.97 9.58 -46.25
CA GLU A 19 -12.34 11.02 -46.32
C GLU A 19 -13.52 11.31 -47.30
N THR A 20 -14.59 12.07 -47.02
CA THR A 20 -14.85 13.19 -46.10
C THR A 20 -16.37 13.44 -45.94
N THR A 21 -16.75 14.03 -44.80
CA THR A 21 -17.79 15.07 -44.55
C THR A 21 -19.18 14.96 -45.21
N ASP A 22 -20.25 15.04 -44.43
CA ASP A 22 -20.79 16.31 -43.93
C ASP A 22 -21.93 16.03 -42.94
N GLY A 23 -21.98 16.78 -41.86
CA GLY A 23 -22.86 16.47 -40.73
C GLY A 23 -22.65 17.47 -39.60
N SER A 24 -22.94 18.73 -39.91
CA SER A 24 -23.14 19.79 -38.94
C SER A 24 -24.19 19.36 -37.89
N TYR A 25 -23.75 19.13 -36.66
CA TYR A 25 -24.60 19.18 -35.48
C TYR A 25 -23.98 20.13 -34.46
N ASP A 26 -24.65 21.26 -34.26
CA ASP A 26 -24.38 22.19 -33.16
C ASP A 26 -24.59 21.45 -31.83
N VAL A 27 -23.51 21.16 -31.12
CA VAL A 27 -23.55 20.82 -29.69
C VAL A 27 -22.92 21.95 -28.90
N ASN A 28 -23.68 23.04 -28.79
CA ASN A 28 -23.53 23.97 -27.69
C ASN A 28 -24.16 23.31 -26.44
N ALA A 29 -23.41 22.39 -25.83
CA ALA A 29 -23.71 21.86 -24.52
C ALA A 29 -22.43 21.96 -23.70
N THR A 30 -22.29 23.12 -23.07
CA THR A 30 -21.39 23.40 -21.95
C THR A 30 -21.71 22.47 -20.77
N ASN A 31 -21.49 21.17 -20.94
CA ASN A 31 -21.24 20.27 -19.84
C ASN A 31 -19.74 20.31 -19.63
N ALA A 32 -19.32 21.34 -18.89
CA ALA A 32 -18.15 21.20 -18.04
C ALA A 32 -18.44 20.00 -17.14
N LEU A 33 -18.03 18.81 -17.60
CA LEU A 33 -17.77 17.68 -16.74
C LEU A 33 -16.73 18.22 -15.76
N GLU A 34 -17.22 18.72 -14.63
CA GLU A 34 -16.45 18.83 -13.42
C GLU A 34 -15.84 17.45 -13.24
N VAL A 35 -14.59 17.31 -13.67
CA VAL A 35 -13.71 16.26 -13.21
C VAL A 35 -13.69 16.48 -11.72
N ARG A 36 -14.57 15.78 -10.99
CA ARG A 36 -14.57 15.69 -9.54
C ARG A 36 -13.16 15.25 -9.19
N SER A 37 -12.34 16.23 -8.82
CA SER A 37 -11.01 16.02 -8.29
C SER A 37 -11.21 15.30 -6.96
N TRP A 38 -11.10 13.98 -6.99
CA TRP A 38 -11.00 13.21 -5.77
C TRP A 38 -9.52 13.00 -5.45
N PRO A 39 -8.91 13.82 -4.58
CA PRO A 39 -7.90 13.33 -3.69
C PRO A 39 -8.55 13.29 -2.31
N ARG A 40 -9.40 12.30 -2.05
CA ARG A 40 -9.53 11.87 -0.66
C ARG A 40 -8.39 10.90 -0.43
N GLU A 41 -7.20 11.47 -0.21
CA GLU A 41 -6.10 10.72 0.37
C GLU A 41 -6.65 9.98 1.59
N GLU A 42 -6.57 8.64 1.58
CA GLU A 42 -7.08 7.87 2.71
C GLU A 42 -6.32 8.29 3.98
N PRO A 43 -7.04 8.71 5.04
CA PRO A 43 -6.38 9.14 6.27
C PRO A 43 -5.64 7.97 6.90
N PHE A 44 -4.63 8.28 7.71
CA PHE A 44 -3.98 7.28 8.56
C PHE A 44 -5.04 6.59 9.43
N TRP A 45 -5.23 5.29 9.19
CA TRP A 45 -6.39 4.56 9.70
C TRP A 45 -6.46 4.54 11.23
N ALA A 46 -5.30 4.48 11.90
CA ALA A 46 -5.24 4.36 13.36
C ALA A 46 -5.23 5.71 14.08
N ARG A 47 -5.37 6.84 13.38
CA ARG A 47 -5.27 8.19 13.96
C ARG A 47 -6.13 8.36 15.20
N ASP A 48 -7.35 7.82 15.17
CA ASP A 48 -8.33 7.97 16.24
C ASP A 48 -8.46 6.75 17.16
N GLU A 49 -7.66 5.71 16.91
CA GLU A 49 -7.64 4.52 17.76
C GLU A 49 -7.07 4.85 19.15
N PRO A 50 -7.80 4.56 20.24
CA PRO A 50 -7.31 4.80 21.59
C PRO A 50 -5.96 4.12 21.87
N LEU A 51 -5.76 2.91 21.34
CA LEU A 51 -4.52 2.16 21.50
C LEU A 51 -3.34 2.84 20.78
N PHE A 52 -3.58 3.43 19.60
CA PHE A 52 -2.54 4.20 18.91
C PHE A 52 -2.11 5.40 19.74
N LYS A 53 -3.07 6.20 20.24
CA LYS A 53 -2.80 7.37 21.08
C LYS A 53 -2.07 6.99 22.38
N LEU A 54 -2.45 5.87 22.99
CA LEU A 54 -1.76 5.33 24.16
C LEU A 54 -0.30 4.99 23.83
N CYS A 55 -0.05 4.24 22.77
CA CYS A 55 1.32 3.85 22.40
C CYS A 55 2.16 5.01 21.93
N GLU A 56 1.58 5.99 21.22
CA GLU A 56 2.28 7.22 20.84
C GLU A 56 2.68 8.05 22.07
N GLY A 57 1.86 8.04 23.13
CA GLY A 57 2.18 8.67 24.41
C GLY A 57 3.28 7.94 25.18
N LEU A 58 3.13 6.63 25.39
CA LEU A 58 4.09 5.80 26.15
C LEU A 58 5.45 5.67 25.46
N LEU A 59 5.46 5.59 24.13
CA LEU A 59 6.66 5.48 23.30
C LEU A 59 6.90 6.79 22.56
N SER A 60 6.76 7.92 23.27
CA SER A 60 6.90 9.24 22.67
C SER A 60 8.24 9.40 21.94
N GLY A 61 8.17 9.77 20.67
CA GLY A 61 9.34 9.94 19.82
C GLY A 61 9.84 8.66 19.14
N ASP A 62 9.23 7.50 19.37
CA ASP A 62 9.55 6.28 18.62
C ASP A 62 8.88 6.33 17.22
N PRO A 63 9.67 6.44 16.13
CA PRO A 63 9.11 6.50 14.78
C PRO A 63 8.40 5.20 14.36
N CYS A 64 8.61 4.09 15.06
CA CYS A 64 8.04 2.79 14.74
C CYS A 64 6.56 2.67 15.09
N VAL A 65 6.01 3.50 15.98
CA VAL A 65 4.60 3.39 16.40
C VAL A 65 3.67 3.57 15.20
N LYS A 66 3.70 4.74 14.55
CA LYS A 66 2.84 5.04 13.40
C LYS A 66 3.02 4.03 12.26
N GLU A 67 4.27 3.64 11.98
CA GLU A 67 4.58 2.70 10.91
C GLU A 67 4.02 1.32 11.16
N LEU A 68 4.20 0.76 12.36
CA LEU A 68 3.71 -0.57 12.66
C LEU A 68 2.18 -0.62 12.67
N PHE A 69 1.51 0.41 13.20
CA PHE A 69 0.05 0.52 13.07
C PHE A 69 -0.36 0.54 11.59
N GLN A 70 0.25 1.38 10.74
CA GLN A 70 -0.06 1.37 9.31
C GLN A 70 0.07 -0.03 8.69
N LEU A 71 1.19 -0.72 8.95
CA LEU A 71 1.52 -2.01 8.34
C LEU A 71 0.56 -3.14 8.72
N GLN A 72 -0.06 -3.08 9.91
CA GLN A 72 -1.02 -4.11 10.33
C GLN A 72 -2.41 -3.92 9.74
N GLY A 73 -2.80 -2.66 9.45
CA GLY A 73 -4.07 -2.32 8.81
C GLY A 73 -5.33 -2.50 9.68
N SER A 74 -5.22 -3.07 10.88
CA SER A 74 -6.27 -3.05 11.92
C SER A 74 -5.71 -3.41 13.29
N ILE A 75 -6.42 -3.01 14.36
CA ILE A 75 -6.09 -3.35 15.75
C ILE A 75 -6.11 -4.87 15.97
N ALA A 76 -7.16 -5.55 15.49
CA ALA A 76 -7.29 -7.01 15.64
C ALA A 76 -6.12 -7.77 14.99
N MET A 77 -5.69 -7.34 13.80
CA MET A 77 -4.52 -7.94 13.14
C MET A 77 -3.23 -7.64 13.91
N PHE A 78 -3.11 -6.44 14.47
CA PHE A 78 -1.94 -6.06 15.26
C PHE A 78 -1.80 -6.91 16.51
N HIS A 79 -2.85 -7.04 17.33
CA HIS A 79 -2.85 -7.94 18.49
C HIS A 79 -2.45 -9.37 18.08
N ARG A 80 -3.13 -9.94 17.08
CA ARG A 80 -2.83 -11.28 16.59
C ARG A 80 -1.36 -11.43 16.19
N ASN A 81 -0.81 -10.46 15.47
CA ASN A 81 0.59 -10.53 15.02
C ASN A 81 1.60 -10.37 16.16
N CYS A 82 1.28 -9.55 17.18
CA CYS A 82 2.12 -9.40 18.38
C CYS A 82 2.05 -10.59 19.34
N GLU A 83 0.97 -11.37 19.33
CA GLU A 83 0.77 -12.53 20.22
C GLU A 83 1.15 -13.86 19.59
N THR A 84 0.80 -14.07 18.31
CA THR A 84 0.93 -15.38 17.64
C THR A 84 1.46 -15.31 16.22
N GLY A 85 1.53 -14.13 15.61
CA GLY A 85 2.02 -13.94 14.25
C GLY A 85 3.51 -13.60 14.17
N ASP A 86 3.89 -12.94 13.07
CA ASP A 86 5.31 -12.75 12.73
C ASP A 86 6.07 -11.87 13.72
N LEU A 87 5.40 -10.88 14.32
CA LEU A 87 6.02 -9.98 15.31
C LEU A 87 6.29 -10.70 16.64
N ASN A 88 5.64 -11.82 16.93
CA ASN A 88 5.95 -12.59 18.15
C ASN A 88 7.18 -13.50 17.98
N ARG A 89 7.58 -13.83 16.73
CA ARG A 89 8.62 -14.85 16.46
C ARG A 89 10.03 -14.40 16.81
N GLY A 90 10.25 -13.12 17.06
CA GLY A 90 11.58 -12.57 17.35
C GLY A 90 12.54 -12.65 16.15
N LEU A 91 11.99 -12.63 14.93
CA LEU A 91 12.74 -12.66 13.68
C LEU A 91 12.79 -11.29 13.01
N THR A 92 13.76 -11.09 12.13
CA THR A 92 13.77 -9.95 11.20
C THR A 92 12.68 -10.15 10.15
N ILE A 93 11.82 -9.16 9.98
CA ILE A 93 10.72 -9.17 9.00
C ILE A 93 11.07 -8.23 7.85
N GLN A 94 10.98 -8.71 6.62
CA GLN A 94 11.17 -7.87 5.43
C GLN A 94 9.84 -7.33 4.94
N VAL A 95 9.74 -6.01 4.85
CA VAL A 95 8.54 -5.31 4.39
C VAL A 95 8.83 -4.62 3.07
N ASN A 96 8.00 -4.86 2.06
CA ASN A 96 8.13 -4.22 0.76
C ASN A 96 7.82 -2.72 0.86
N LEU A 97 8.62 -1.87 0.21
CA LEU A 97 8.49 -0.40 0.18
C LEU A 97 7.39 0.12 -0.76
N GLY A 98 6.52 -0.78 -1.25
CA GLY A 98 5.43 -0.43 -2.17
C GLY A 98 4.36 0.45 -1.51
N PRO A 99 3.52 1.10 -2.35
CA PRO A 99 2.54 2.10 -1.91
C PRO A 99 1.47 1.54 -0.96
N ARG A 100 1.27 0.21 -0.94
CA ARG A 100 0.37 -0.44 0.03
C ARG A 100 0.87 -0.34 1.47
N ASN A 101 2.18 -0.47 1.67
CA ASN A 101 2.80 -0.51 2.99
C ASN A 101 3.29 0.88 3.41
N TYR A 102 3.83 1.64 2.46
CA TYR A 102 4.36 2.99 2.66
C TYR A 102 3.76 3.95 1.62
N PRO A 103 2.49 4.32 1.76
CA PRO A 103 1.88 5.30 0.88
C PRO A 103 2.55 6.67 1.09
N THR A 104 2.94 7.34 0.00
CA THR A 104 3.77 8.55 0.01
C THR A 104 3.15 9.70 0.81
N HIS A 105 1.82 9.82 0.85
CA HIS A 105 1.15 10.88 1.61
C HIS A 105 1.24 10.68 3.13
N LEU A 106 1.41 9.44 3.62
CA LEU A 106 1.59 9.15 5.05
C LEU A 106 3.07 9.05 5.46
N PHE A 107 3.92 8.61 4.52
CA PHE A 107 5.36 8.37 4.70
C PHE A 107 6.17 9.03 3.58
N PRO A 108 6.22 10.38 3.51
CA PRO A 108 6.85 11.10 2.39
C PRO A 108 8.35 10.85 2.28
N THR A 109 9.02 10.56 3.40
CA THR A 109 10.44 10.19 3.48
C THR A 109 10.66 8.68 3.38
N GLY A 110 9.59 7.88 3.27
CA GLY A 110 9.63 6.41 3.35
C GLY A 110 9.67 5.89 4.80
N PRO A 111 10.14 4.64 5.02
CA PRO A 111 10.24 4.06 6.35
C PRO A 111 11.28 4.80 7.20
N SER A 112 10.88 5.10 8.42
CA SER A 112 11.67 5.67 9.51
C SER A 112 12.01 4.60 10.55
N CYS A 113 11.30 3.47 10.52
CA CYS A 113 11.52 2.30 11.34
C CYS A 113 12.28 1.21 10.55
N GLY A 114 13.24 0.55 11.21
CA GLY A 114 14.01 -0.53 10.60
C GLY A 114 15.19 -0.07 9.74
N ARG A 115 15.79 -1.03 9.03
CA ARG A 115 16.96 -0.82 8.19
C ARG A 115 16.66 -1.09 6.72
N ARG A 116 16.83 -0.09 5.87
CA ARG A 116 16.68 -0.26 4.42
C ARG A 116 17.74 -1.21 3.88
N LEU A 117 17.32 -2.20 3.10
CA LEU A 117 18.21 -3.18 2.49
C LEU A 117 18.75 -2.63 1.15
N VAL A 118 20.06 -2.38 1.09
CA VAL A 118 20.76 -1.76 -0.06
C VAL A 118 20.48 -2.53 -1.35
N GLY A 119 20.14 -1.80 -2.41
CA GLY A 119 19.85 -2.39 -3.73
C GLY A 119 18.51 -3.12 -3.83
N THR A 120 17.64 -3.04 -2.82
CA THR A 120 16.35 -3.74 -2.80
C THR A 120 15.17 -2.79 -2.57
N ARG A 121 13.94 -3.31 -2.73
CA ARG A 121 12.69 -2.62 -2.38
C ARG A 121 12.16 -3.03 -1.00
N PHE A 122 13.04 -3.33 -0.05
CA PHE A 122 12.65 -3.81 1.27
C PHE A 122 13.28 -3.00 2.40
N VAL A 123 12.54 -2.92 3.51
CA VAL A 123 13.06 -2.55 4.83
C VAL A 123 13.01 -3.76 5.74
N ALA A 124 14.07 -3.96 6.51
CA ALA A 124 14.16 -5.00 7.53
C ALA A 124 13.76 -4.43 8.89
N LEU A 125 12.69 -4.98 9.46
CA LEU A 125 12.24 -4.70 10.82
C LEU A 125 12.79 -5.79 11.75
N ASP A 126 13.87 -5.45 12.46
CA ASP A 126 14.44 -6.31 13.51
C ASP A 126 13.63 -6.24 14.82
N PRO A 127 13.73 -7.24 15.71
CA PRO A 127 12.98 -7.27 16.97
C PRO A 127 13.04 -6.00 17.83
N PRO A 128 14.17 -5.29 17.95
CA PRO A 128 14.22 -4.03 18.71
C PRO A 128 13.25 -2.95 18.19
N HIS A 129 12.88 -2.98 16.92
CA HIS A 129 11.98 -2.00 16.32
C HIS A 129 10.51 -2.24 16.65
N TYR A 130 10.09 -3.51 16.77
CA TYR A 130 8.67 -3.85 16.97
C TYR A 130 8.34 -4.39 18.36
N ARG A 131 9.33 -4.84 19.14
CA ARG A 131 9.08 -5.36 20.50
C ARG A 131 8.50 -4.31 21.44
N PRO A 132 9.02 -3.07 21.50
CA PRO A 132 8.43 -2.04 22.36
C PRO A 132 6.98 -1.74 21.97
N VAL A 133 6.70 -1.63 20.66
CA VAL A 133 5.35 -1.37 20.17
C VAL A 133 4.42 -2.56 20.45
N CYS A 134 4.88 -3.80 20.29
CA CYS A 134 4.10 -4.98 20.68
C CYS A 134 3.87 -5.08 22.19
N ALA A 135 4.84 -4.69 23.03
CA ALA A 135 4.64 -4.63 24.46
C ALA A 135 3.55 -3.60 24.82
N CYS A 136 3.54 -2.43 24.17
CA CYS A 136 2.44 -1.48 24.32
C CYS A 136 1.09 -2.06 23.87
N VAL A 137 1.02 -2.67 22.68
CA VAL A 137 -0.22 -3.28 22.14
C VAL A 137 -0.74 -4.39 23.07
N ARG A 138 0.15 -5.14 23.72
CA ARG A 138 -0.22 -6.18 24.70
C ARG A 138 -0.53 -5.64 26.10
N GLY A 139 -0.34 -4.35 26.34
CA GLY A 139 -0.54 -3.73 27.66
C GLY A 139 0.55 -4.11 28.68
N GLU A 140 1.77 -4.38 28.22
CA GLU A 140 2.92 -4.77 29.05
C GLU A 140 3.78 -3.57 29.48
N ILE A 141 3.40 -2.35 29.09
CA ILE A 141 4.08 -1.10 29.47
C ILE A 141 3.15 -0.34 30.41
N GLU A 142 3.64 -0.07 31.63
CA GLU A 142 2.98 0.82 32.59
C GLU A 142 3.52 2.24 32.40
N GLY A 143 2.62 3.24 32.38
CA GLY A 143 2.94 4.67 32.26
C GLY A 143 2.96 5.39 33.59
#